data_AF-A0A7Y2UPS6-F1
#
_entry.id   AF-A0A7Y2UPS6-F1
#
_cell.length_a   1.000
_cell.length_b   1.000
_cell.length_c   1.000
_cell.angle_alpha   90.00
_cell.angle_beta   90.00
_cell.angle_gamma   90.00
#
_symmetry.space_group_name_H-M   'P 1'
#
loop_
_entity.id
_entity.type
_entity.pdbx_description
1 polymer ?
#
loop_
_entity_poly.entity_id
_entity_poly.type
_entity_poly.pdbx_seq_one_letter_code
_entity_poly.pdbx_strand_id
1 'polypeptide(L)'
;YGVGEQITKKKFSDGDEEGVVCSEVANNANIGGAMLPSLVLGIPGSAPTAAFLAALSLHGIVVGPMIAHEQPGFLGFIYGCLIVANIGMYVCAFALIKPSVKVFSLPREVLLPIVLLFCVVGAFAEKMAMFDVYLMMGFGVLGFIMRKTGFPVAPMVLGVILANMFDNNLRRGALLLEGESVVDVLMGRPIAMILVVVVAATFIHGLIPRKFKDPKDLVGKIDTE
;
A
#
# COMPACT_ATOMS: atom_id res chain seq x y z
N TYR A 1 -5.33 7.49 -13.79
CA TYR A 1 -5.04 7.82 -15.19
C TYR A 1 -5.34 6.67 -16.17
N GLY A 2 -4.45 5.71 -16.43
CA GLY A 2 -4.64 4.73 -17.51
C GLY A 2 -5.90 3.83 -17.42
N VAL A 3 -6.30 3.43 -16.21
CA VAL A 3 -7.59 2.71 -16.00
C VAL A 3 -8.79 3.62 -16.29
N GLY A 4 -8.67 4.91 -15.96
CA GLY A 4 -9.70 5.90 -16.26
C GLY A 4 -9.92 6.04 -17.77
N GLU A 5 -8.84 6.17 -18.54
CA GLU A 5 -8.89 6.23 -20.01
C GLU A 5 -9.50 4.97 -20.64
N GLN A 6 -9.25 3.80 -20.06
CA GLN A 6 -9.84 2.54 -20.53
C GLN A 6 -11.36 2.48 -20.31
N ILE A 7 -11.84 3.01 -19.18
CA ILE A 7 -13.26 2.99 -18.82
C ILE A 7 -14.02 4.07 -19.62
N THR A 8 -13.48 5.29 -19.68
CA THR A 8 -14.10 6.41 -20.40
C THR A 8 -13.90 6.33 -21.90
N LYS A 9 -12.97 5.49 -22.37
CA LYS A 9 -12.48 5.43 -23.77
C LYS A 9 -11.99 6.78 -24.29
N LYS A 10 -11.62 7.69 -23.39
CA LYS A 10 -11.08 9.03 -23.70
C LYS A 10 -9.62 9.06 -23.29
N LYS A 11 -8.75 9.58 -24.17
CA LYS A 11 -7.36 9.92 -23.79
C LYS A 11 -7.39 11.20 -22.99
N PHE A 12 -6.82 11.16 -21.79
CA PHE A 12 -6.62 12.35 -20.99
C PHE A 12 -5.33 13.02 -21.49
N SER A 13 -5.40 14.34 -21.74
CA SER A 13 -4.26 15.14 -22.16
C SER A 13 -3.55 15.77 -20.95
N ASP A 14 -2.39 16.36 -21.19
CA ASP A 14 -1.72 17.21 -20.21
C ASP A 14 -2.65 18.37 -19.80
N GLY A 15 -2.99 18.43 -18.52
CA GLY A 15 -3.95 19.39 -17.97
C GLY A 15 -5.45 19.04 -18.08
N ASP A 16 -5.84 17.83 -18.51
CA ASP A 16 -7.25 17.42 -18.54
C ASP A 16 -7.83 17.30 -17.12
N GLU A 17 -8.83 18.14 -16.81
CA GLU A 17 -9.51 18.18 -15.52
C GLU A 17 -10.11 16.82 -15.16
N GLU A 18 -10.67 16.09 -16.12
CA GLU A 18 -11.24 14.76 -15.87
C GLU A 18 -10.17 13.75 -15.45
N GLY A 19 -8.96 13.87 -16.01
CA GLY A 19 -7.83 13.02 -15.65
C GLY A 19 -7.33 13.29 -14.23
N VAL A 20 -7.34 14.56 -13.81
CA VAL A 20 -7.02 14.99 -12.44
C VAL A 20 -8.07 14.47 -11.46
N VAL A 21 -9.35 14.73 -11.73
CA VAL A 21 -10.46 14.27 -10.88
C VAL A 21 -10.45 12.75 -10.76
N CYS A 22 -10.27 12.02 -11.87
CA CYS A 22 -10.18 10.56 -11.86
C CYS A 22 -9.06 10.05 -10.94
N SER A 23 -7.88 10.67 -11.01
CA SER A 23 -6.71 10.22 -10.25
C SER A 23 -6.82 10.59 -8.76
N GLU A 24 -7.33 11.78 -8.44
CA GLU A 24 -7.57 12.24 -7.06
C GLU A 24 -8.68 11.42 -6.38
N VAL A 25 -9.78 11.14 -7.08
CA VAL A 25 -10.86 10.30 -6.55
C VAL A 25 -10.37 8.88 -6.31
N ALA A 26 -9.58 8.31 -7.23
CA ALA A 26 -9.02 6.97 -7.05
C ALA A 26 -8.07 6.90 -5.83
N ASN A 27 -7.22 7.91 -5.65
CA ASN A 27 -6.33 7.98 -4.49
C ASN A 27 -7.11 8.10 -3.16
N ASN A 28 -8.14 8.93 -3.11
CA ASN A 28 -8.97 9.10 -1.91
C ASN A 28 -9.81 7.86 -1.60
N ALA A 29 -10.35 7.18 -2.61
CA ALA A 29 -11.11 5.94 -2.43
C ALA A 29 -10.27 4.79 -1.84
N ASN A 30 -8.97 4.76 -2.13
CA ASN A 30 -8.07 3.72 -1.63
C ASN A 30 -7.89 3.74 -0.10
N ILE A 31 -7.94 4.93 0.53
CA ILE A 31 -7.65 5.07 1.97
C ILE A 31 -8.65 4.27 2.82
N GLY A 32 -9.95 4.40 2.53
CA GLY A 32 -10.99 3.65 3.24
C GLY A 32 -10.87 2.14 3.04
N GLY A 33 -10.60 1.71 1.80
CA GLY A 33 -10.39 0.31 1.45
C GLY A 33 -9.17 -0.31 2.14
N ALA A 34 -8.08 0.44 2.31
CA ALA A 34 -6.89 -0.02 3.01
C ALA A 34 -7.07 -0.05 4.54
N MET A 35 -7.91 0.82 5.11
CA MET A 35 -8.14 0.91 6.56
C MET A 35 -8.96 -0.27 7.12
N LEU A 36 -9.93 -0.79 6.37
CA LEU A 36 -10.75 -1.93 6.80
C LEU A 36 -9.92 -3.17 7.21
N PRO A 37 -9.07 -3.75 6.33
CA PRO A 37 -8.24 -4.89 6.71
C PRO A 37 -7.19 -4.52 7.77
N SER A 38 -6.70 -3.26 7.74
CA SER A 38 -5.71 -2.78 8.70
C SER A 38 -6.26 -2.75 10.13
N LEU A 39 -7.48 -2.27 10.33
CA LEU A 39 -8.08 -2.16 11.66
C LEU A 39 -8.65 -3.50 12.16
N VAL A 40 -9.28 -4.27 11.27
CA VAL A 40 -9.98 -5.52 11.66
C VAL A 40 -9.02 -6.69 11.77
N LEU A 41 -8.04 -6.81 10.87
CA LEU A 41 -7.12 -7.96 10.85
C LEU A 41 -5.73 -7.58 11.38
N GLY A 42 -5.46 -6.30 11.59
CA GLY A 42 -4.11 -5.82 11.92
C GLY A 42 -3.14 -5.89 10.74
N ILE A 43 -3.63 -6.11 9.52
CA ILE A 43 -2.79 -6.32 8.32
C ILE A 43 -2.81 -5.07 7.45
N PRO A 44 -1.66 -4.40 7.24
CA PRO A 44 -1.62 -3.18 6.45
C PRO A 44 -2.01 -3.43 4.99
N GLY A 45 -2.92 -2.60 4.47
CA GLY A 45 -3.32 -2.61 3.06
C GLY A 45 -2.46 -1.70 2.16
N SER A 46 -1.62 -0.86 2.75
CA SER A 46 -0.79 0.13 2.05
C SER A 46 0.39 0.58 2.92
N ALA A 47 1.39 1.24 2.34
CA ALA A 47 2.52 1.76 3.13
C ALA A 47 2.09 2.79 4.21
N PRO A 48 1.16 3.74 3.95
CA PRO A 48 0.69 4.65 5.00
C PRO A 48 -0.06 3.94 6.12
N THR A 49 -0.87 2.92 5.81
CA THR A 49 -1.56 2.14 6.84
C THR A 49 -0.59 1.34 7.70
N ALA A 50 0.50 0.81 7.13
CA ALA A 50 1.56 0.17 7.91
C ALA A 50 2.22 1.12 8.93
N ALA A 51 2.56 2.35 8.51
CA ALA A 51 3.10 3.36 9.42
C ALA A 51 2.09 3.74 10.52
N PHE A 52 0.81 3.84 10.17
CA PHE A 52 -0.27 4.08 11.12
C PHE A 52 -0.39 2.94 12.14
N LEU A 53 -0.37 1.67 11.72
CA LEU A 53 -0.39 0.52 12.62
C LEU A 53 0.85 0.46 13.52
N ALA A 54 2.03 0.80 12.99
CA ALA A 54 3.25 0.91 13.78
C ALA A 54 3.12 2.00 14.86
N ALA A 55 2.56 3.16 14.52
CA ALA A 55 2.33 4.25 15.48
C ALA A 55 1.34 3.85 16.59
N LEU A 56 0.27 3.14 16.25
CA LEU A 56 -0.67 2.59 17.24
C LEU A 56 0.02 1.57 18.15
N SER A 57 0.84 0.69 17.59
CA SER A 57 1.60 -0.29 18.36
C SER A 57 2.59 0.37 19.33
N LEU A 58 3.20 1.52 18.95
CA LEU A 58 4.06 2.30 19.85
C LEU A 58 3.27 2.88 21.04
N HIS A 59 1.98 3.14 20.87
CA HIS A 59 1.07 3.58 21.94
C HIS A 59 0.41 2.41 22.69
N GLY A 60 0.86 1.17 22.45
CA GLY A 60 0.33 -0.03 23.09
C GLY A 60 -1.04 -0.48 22.57
N ILE A 61 -1.46 0.00 21.40
CA ILE A 61 -2.74 -0.37 20.78
C ILE A 61 -2.46 -1.40 19.69
N VAL A 62 -2.91 -2.64 19.92
CA VAL A 62 -2.81 -3.72 18.95
C VAL A 62 -4.13 -3.82 18.19
N VAL A 63 -4.07 -3.54 16.89
CA VAL A 63 -5.18 -3.73 15.96
C VAL A 63 -5.35 -5.19 15.59
N GLY A 64 -6.60 -5.60 15.40
CA GLY A 64 -6.94 -6.97 15.06
C GLY A 64 -8.36 -7.33 15.50
N PRO A 65 -8.75 -8.60 15.33
CA PRO A 65 -10.13 -9.03 15.58
C PRO A 65 -10.58 -8.82 17.03
N MET A 66 -9.62 -8.78 17.96
CA MET A 66 -9.85 -8.62 19.39
C MET A 66 -9.96 -7.16 19.84
N ILE A 67 -9.72 -6.16 18.97
CA ILE A 67 -9.69 -4.75 19.38
C ILE A 67 -11.01 -4.26 19.96
N ALA A 68 -12.15 -4.78 19.49
CA ALA A 68 -13.46 -4.46 20.05
C ALA A 68 -13.65 -4.98 21.50
N HIS A 69 -12.94 -6.05 21.86
CA HIS A 69 -12.96 -6.61 23.21
C HIS A 69 -11.92 -5.95 24.12
N GLU A 70 -10.69 -5.76 23.62
CA GLU A 70 -9.59 -5.16 24.40
C GLU A 70 -9.79 -3.66 24.60
N GLN A 71 -10.32 -2.96 23.59
CA GLN A 71 -10.58 -1.52 23.62
C GLN A 71 -12.00 -1.19 23.11
N PRO A 72 -13.03 -1.38 23.95
CA PRO A 72 -14.41 -1.10 23.58
C PRO A 72 -14.59 0.37 23.15
N GLY A 73 -15.24 0.59 22.00
CA GLY A 73 -15.49 1.93 21.47
C GLY A 73 -14.32 2.58 20.71
N PHE A 74 -13.11 2.00 20.75
CA PHE A 74 -11.95 2.55 20.05
C PHE A 74 -12.13 2.58 18.53
N LEU A 75 -12.74 1.54 17.95
CA LEU A 75 -13.00 1.49 16.52
C LEU A 75 -13.96 2.62 16.08
N GLY A 76 -15.00 2.88 16.87
CA GLY A 76 -15.93 3.99 16.65
C GLY A 76 -15.25 5.36 16.78
N PHE A 77 -14.34 5.50 17.76
CA PHE A 77 -13.52 6.70 17.92
C PHE A 77 -12.64 6.95 16.69
N ILE A 78 -11.94 5.93 16.19
CA ILE A 78 -11.12 6.02 14.96
C ILE A 78 -11.98 6.42 13.75
N TYR A 79 -13.17 5.83 13.58
CA TYR A 79 -14.08 6.25 12.50
C TYR A 79 -14.52 7.71 12.64
N GLY A 80 -14.83 8.16 13.86
CA GLY A 80 -15.13 9.56 14.14
C GLY A 80 -13.95 10.48 13.79
N CYS A 81 -12.74 10.11 14.21
CA CYS A 81 -11.51 10.83 13.85
C CYS A 81 -11.28 10.86 12.34
N LEU A 82 -11.55 9.78 11.60
CA LEU A 82 -11.42 9.75 10.15
C LEU A 82 -12.40 10.72 9.47
N ILE A 83 -13.64 10.85 9.97
CA ILE A 83 -14.60 11.83 9.45
C ILE A 83 -14.08 13.25 9.70
N VAL A 84 -13.61 13.54 10.91
CA VAL A 84 -13.03 14.85 11.26
C VAL A 84 -11.75 15.11 10.44
N ALA A 85 -10.91 14.10 10.23
CA ALA A 85 -9.70 14.19 9.43
C ALA A 85 -10.00 14.50 7.96
N ASN A 86 -11.10 13.98 7.40
CA ASN A 86 -11.54 14.34 6.05
C ASN A 86 -11.88 15.84 5.95
N ILE A 87 -12.52 16.42 6.98
CA ILE A 87 -12.78 17.87 7.02
C ILE A 87 -11.46 18.64 7.15
N GLY A 88 -10.58 18.21 8.04
CA GLY A 88 -9.24 18.80 8.22
C GLY A 88 -8.40 18.72 6.95
N MET A 89 -8.52 17.65 6.18
CA MET A 89 -7.84 17.47 4.91
C MET A 89 -8.21 18.57 3.91
N TYR A 90 -9.48 18.99 3.82
CA TYR A 90 -9.86 20.12 2.96
C TYR A 90 -9.17 21.42 3.39
N VAL A 91 -9.13 21.70 4.70
CA VAL A 91 -8.46 22.89 5.24
C VAL A 91 -6.96 22.87 4.89
N CYS A 92 -6.30 21.73 5.13
CA CYS A 92 -4.90 21.54 4.77
C CYS A 92 -4.68 21.63 3.25
N ALA A 93 -5.58 21.08 2.44
CA ALA A 93 -5.48 21.11 0.98
C ALA A 93 -5.50 22.56 0.47
N PHE A 94 -6.46 23.39 0.90
CA PHE A 94 -6.51 24.79 0.49
C PHE A 94 -5.31 25.61 0.98
N ALA A 95 -4.82 25.34 2.19
CA ALA A 95 -3.63 26.01 2.72
C ALA A 95 -2.35 25.61 1.97
N LEU A 96 -2.20 24.33 1.61
CA LEU A 96 -0.97 23.76 1.08
C LEU A 96 -0.92 23.68 -0.45
N ILE A 97 -2.02 23.89 -1.18
CA ILE A 97 -2.02 23.76 -2.65
C ILE A 97 -1.01 24.69 -3.32
N LYS A 98 -0.98 25.97 -2.93
CA LYS A 98 -0.06 26.97 -3.51
C LYS A 98 1.42 26.64 -3.28
N PRO A 99 1.89 26.38 -2.04
CA PRO A 99 3.29 26.00 -1.83
C PRO A 99 3.62 24.65 -2.47
N SER A 100 2.71 23.68 -2.44
CA SER A 100 2.95 22.36 -3.04
C SER A 100 3.16 22.45 -4.55
N VAL A 101 2.30 23.19 -5.27
CA VAL A 101 2.46 23.42 -6.71
C VAL A 101 3.82 24.07 -7.01
N LYS A 102 4.26 25.04 -6.19
CA LYS A 102 5.55 25.70 -6.37
C LYS A 102 6.74 24.75 -6.18
N VAL A 103 6.65 23.83 -5.22
CA VAL A 103 7.68 22.81 -4.99
C VAL A 103 7.70 21.80 -6.15
N PHE A 104 6.54 21.36 -6.63
CA PHE A 104 6.48 20.39 -7.74
C PHE A 104 6.81 21.00 -9.10
N SER A 105 6.70 22.32 -9.27
CA SER A 105 7.15 23.02 -10.47
C SER A 105 8.67 23.18 -10.57
N LEU A 106 9.43 22.78 -9.54
CA LEU A 106 10.89 22.84 -9.59
C LEU A 106 11.43 21.84 -10.62
N PRO A 107 12.51 22.20 -11.35
CA PRO A 107 13.17 21.29 -12.26
C PRO A 107 13.60 20.02 -11.52
N ARG A 108 13.46 18.87 -12.18
CA ARG A 108 13.71 17.55 -11.60
C ARG A 108 15.13 17.41 -11.08
N GLU A 109 16.07 18.11 -11.70
CA GLU A 109 17.48 18.20 -11.37
C GLU A 109 17.71 18.83 -9.99
N VAL A 110 16.80 19.67 -9.50
CA VAL A 110 16.86 20.29 -8.17
C VAL A 110 15.99 19.52 -7.17
N LEU A 111 14.81 19.06 -7.61
CA LEU A 111 13.88 18.35 -6.74
C LEU A 111 14.45 17.02 -6.23
N LEU A 112 15.09 16.23 -7.10
CA LEU A 112 15.61 14.91 -6.72
C LEU A 112 16.73 14.96 -5.67
N PRO A 113 17.76 15.83 -5.79
CA PRO A 113 18.75 16.00 -4.73
C PRO A 113 18.16 16.41 -3.38
N ILE A 114 17.15 17.30 -3.39
CA ILE A 114 16.47 17.72 -2.15
C ILE A 114 15.75 16.53 -1.50
N VAL A 115 15.03 15.74 -2.29
CA VAL A 115 14.37 14.51 -1.80
C VAL A 115 15.40 13.53 -1.26
N LEU A 116 16.51 13.31 -1.96
CA LEU A 116 17.60 12.44 -1.48
C LEU A 116 18.16 12.93 -0.14
N LEU A 117 18.36 14.23 0.02
CA LEU A 117 18.82 14.82 1.27
C LEU A 117 17.83 14.54 2.41
N PHE A 118 16.52 14.73 2.17
CA PHE A 118 15.49 14.38 3.15
C PHE A 118 15.43 12.88 3.46
N CYS A 119 15.65 12.00 2.48
CA CYS A 119 15.72 10.56 2.71
C CYS A 119 16.93 10.19 3.59
N VAL A 120 18.10 10.78 3.35
CA VAL A 120 19.30 10.55 4.15
C VAL A 120 19.11 11.05 5.59
N VAL A 121 18.59 12.27 5.73
CA VAL A 121 18.30 12.85 7.06
C VAL A 121 17.24 12.01 7.78
N GLY A 122 16.19 11.58 7.08
CA GLY A 122 15.12 10.75 7.64
C GLY A 122 15.63 9.38 8.12
N ALA A 123 16.43 8.70 7.30
CA ALA A 123 17.04 7.42 7.67
C ALA A 123 17.98 7.57 8.88
N PHE A 124 18.74 8.67 8.94
CA PHE A 124 19.61 8.94 10.07
C PHE A 124 18.84 9.33 11.34
N ALA A 125 17.72 10.06 11.22
CA ALA A 125 16.99 10.61 12.36
C ALA A 125 16.31 9.56 13.25
N GLU A 126 16.00 8.37 12.74
CA GLU A 126 15.29 7.34 13.52
C GLU A 126 16.15 6.76 14.65
N LYS A 127 17.39 6.36 14.34
CA LYS A 127 18.30 5.68 15.30
C LYS A 127 19.66 6.34 15.44
N MET A 128 19.87 7.50 14.81
CA MET A 128 21.17 8.20 14.75
C MET A 128 22.30 7.27 14.27
N ALA A 129 21.99 6.34 13.37
CA ALA A 129 22.90 5.29 12.92
C ALA A 129 23.23 5.43 11.43
N MET A 130 24.53 5.46 11.10
CA MET A 130 25.00 5.49 9.70
C MET A 130 24.68 4.20 8.94
N PHE A 131 24.47 3.09 9.65
CA PHE A 131 24.04 1.83 9.05
C PHE A 131 22.71 1.98 8.30
N ASP A 132 21.74 2.70 8.88
CA ASP A 132 20.43 2.92 8.27
C ASP A 132 20.54 3.76 6.99
N VAL A 133 21.51 4.68 6.92
CA VAL A 133 21.82 5.45 5.71
C VAL A 133 22.41 4.55 4.61
N TYR A 134 23.34 3.65 4.95
CA TYR A 134 23.87 2.68 3.97
C TYR A 134 22.79 1.72 3.47
N LEU A 135 21.91 1.28 4.37
CA LEU A 135 20.77 0.42 4.05
C LEU A 135 19.78 1.16 3.13
N MET A 136 19.45 2.41 3.44
CA MET A 136 18.64 3.29 2.59
C MET A 136 19.22 3.42 1.18
N MET A 137 20.54 3.65 1.06
CA MET A 137 21.22 3.74 -0.25
C MET A 137 21.16 2.41 -1.00
N GLY A 138 21.42 1.28 -0.32
CA GLY A 138 21.34 -0.06 -0.91
C GLY A 138 19.94 -0.39 -1.44
N PHE A 139 18.90 -0.15 -0.64
CA PHE A 139 17.51 -0.36 -1.06
C PHE A 139 17.06 0.65 -2.11
N GLY A 140 17.62 1.86 -2.14
CA GLY A 140 17.41 2.84 -3.22
C GLY A 140 17.90 2.32 -4.57
N VAL A 141 19.11 1.75 -4.61
CA VAL A 141 19.65 1.11 -5.82
C VAL A 141 18.82 -0.12 -6.21
N LEU A 142 18.44 -0.96 -5.25
CA LEU A 142 17.58 -2.12 -5.50
C LEU A 142 16.23 -1.69 -6.11
N GLY A 143 15.59 -0.66 -5.55
CA GLY A 143 14.34 -0.09 -6.06
C GLY A 143 14.49 0.45 -7.49
N PHE A 144 15.63 1.07 -7.81
CA PHE A 144 15.94 1.49 -9.18
C PHE A 144 16.03 0.31 -10.15
N ILE A 145 16.74 -0.75 -9.76
CA ILE A 145 16.85 -1.98 -10.56
C ILE A 145 15.46 -2.59 -10.79
N MET A 146 14.67 -2.76 -9.73
CA MET A 146 13.32 -3.32 -9.79
C MET A 146 12.43 -2.55 -10.75
N ARG A 147 12.46 -1.20 -10.67
CA ARG A 147 11.72 -0.33 -11.58
C ARG A 147 12.18 -0.51 -13.04
N LYS A 148 13.47 -0.66 -13.29
CA LYS A 148 14.01 -0.90 -14.64
C LYS A 148 13.58 -2.25 -15.21
N THR A 149 13.47 -3.27 -14.36
CA THR A 149 13.03 -4.63 -14.73
C THR A 149 11.50 -4.80 -14.76
N GLY A 150 10.73 -3.75 -14.46
CA GLY A 150 9.27 -3.80 -14.47
C GLY A 150 8.63 -4.44 -13.23
N PHE A 151 9.40 -4.72 -12.17
CA PHE A 151 8.84 -5.21 -10.91
C PHE A 151 8.17 -4.07 -10.15
N PRO A 152 6.94 -4.28 -9.63
CA PRO A 152 6.23 -3.26 -8.89
C PRO A 152 6.87 -3.09 -7.50
N VAL A 153 7.44 -1.93 -7.23
CA VAL A 153 8.15 -1.64 -5.97
C VAL A 153 7.18 -1.60 -4.77
N ALA A 154 5.97 -1.07 -4.96
CA ALA A 154 5.02 -0.90 -3.85
C ALA A 154 4.57 -2.23 -3.18
N PRO A 155 4.15 -3.28 -3.92
CA PRO A 155 3.87 -4.59 -3.33
C PRO A 155 5.08 -5.22 -2.64
N MET A 156 6.29 -4.96 -3.13
CA MET A 156 7.51 -5.52 -2.56
C MET A 156 7.84 -4.89 -1.21
N VAL A 157 7.71 -3.57 -1.08
CA VAL A 157 7.83 -2.88 0.21
C VAL A 157 6.80 -3.40 1.21
N LEU A 158 5.55 -3.58 0.77
CA LEU A 158 4.50 -4.16 1.61
C LEU A 158 4.83 -5.60 2.03
N GLY A 159 5.38 -6.41 1.12
CA GLY A 159 5.83 -7.77 1.42
C GLY A 159 6.93 -7.81 2.48
N VAL A 160 7.89 -6.89 2.45
CA VAL A 160 8.95 -6.77 3.47
C VAL A 160 8.37 -6.42 4.84
N ILE A 161 7.41 -5.50 4.90
CA ILE A 161 6.72 -5.14 6.16
C ILE A 161 5.96 -6.36 6.71
N LEU A 162 5.26 -7.09 5.85
CA LEU A 162 4.47 -8.24 6.22
C LEU A 162 5.30 -9.49 6.54
N ALA A 163 6.56 -9.57 6.10
CA ALA A 163 7.40 -10.76 6.26
C ALA A 163 7.53 -11.20 7.72
N ASN A 164 7.80 -10.26 8.63
CA ASN A 164 7.89 -10.55 10.06
C ASN A 164 6.55 -11.01 10.64
N MET A 165 5.45 -10.41 10.21
CA MET A 165 4.11 -10.83 10.65
C MET A 165 3.80 -12.24 10.15
N PHE A 166 4.12 -12.53 8.89
CA PHE A 166 3.93 -13.84 8.29
C PHE A 166 4.74 -14.90 9.03
N ASP A 167 6.04 -14.68 9.25
CA ASP A 167 6.90 -15.66 9.93
C ASP A 167 6.41 -15.96 11.35
N ASN A 168 6.08 -14.93 12.13
CA ASN A 168 5.56 -15.09 13.49
C ASN A 168 4.23 -15.86 13.52
N ASN A 169 3.30 -15.54 12.62
CA ASN A 169 2.01 -16.22 12.55
C ASN A 169 2.14 -17.65 12.01
N LEU A 170 3.03 -17.88 11.04
CA LEU A 170 3.31 -19.21 10.52
C LEU A 170 3.92 -20.11 11.60
N ARG A 171 4.91 -19.61 12.35
CA ARG A 171 5.51 -20.33 13.47
C ARG A 171 4.49 -20.65 14.56
N ARG A 172 3.66 -19.66 14.95
CA ARG A 172 2.57 -19.89 15.93
C ARG A 172 1.59 -20.94 15.43
N GLY A 173 1.20 -20.87 14.16
CA GLY A 173 0.33 -21.86 13.54
C GLY A 173 0.95 -23.25 13.55
N ALA A 174 2.21 -23.39 13.15
CA ALA A 174 2.91 -24.67 13.13
C ALA A 174 3.02 -25.31 14.52
N LEU A 175 3.26 -24.52 15.57
CA LEU A 175 3.28 -25.00 16.96
C LEU A 175 1.89 -25.44 17.45
N LEU A 176 0.83 -24.72 17.07
CA LEU A 176 -0.54 -25.07 17.45
C LEU A 176 -1.05 -26.35 16.76
N LEU A 177 -0.49 -26.68 15.61
CA LEU A 177 -0.85 -27.83 14.78
C LEU A 177 0.15 -28.99 14.94
N GLU A 178 1.04 -28.90 15.93
CA GLU A 178 2.09 -29.89 16.15
C GLU A 178 1.48 -31.26 16.46
N GLY A 179 1.73 -32.24 15.58
CA GLY A 179 1.21 -33.60 15.68
C GLY A 179 -0.05 -33.90 14.85
N GLU A 180 -0.67 -32.90 14.21
CA GLU A 180 -1.81 -33.10 13.31
C GLU A 180 -1.36 -33.14 11.83
N SER A 181 -2.00 -33.99 11.01
CA SER A 181 -1.75 -33.96 9.57
C SER A 181 -2.40 -32.72 8.95
N VAL A 182 -1.74 -32.11 7.95
CA VAL A 182 -2.25 -30.91 7.27
C VAL A 182 -3.66 -31.12 6.70
N VAL A 183 -3.98 -32.36 6.30
CA VAL A 183 -5.28 -32.74 5.74
C VAL A 183 -6.36 -32.73 6.82
N ASP A 184 -6.08 -33.26 8.01
CA ASP A 184 -7.01 -33.27 9.14
C ASP A 184 -7.32 -31.85 9.62
N VAL A 185 -6.30 -30.99 9.68
CA VAL A 185 -6.45 -29.57 10.05
C VAL A 185 -7.34 -28.82 9.06
N LEU A 186 -7.14 -29.03 7.74
CA LEU A 186 -7.94 -28.37 6.72
C LEU A 186 -9.39 -28.86 6.72
N MET A 187 -9.63 -30.16 6.90
CA MET A 187 -10.97 -30.73 6.98
C MET A 187 -11.72 -30.31 8.25
N GLY A 188 -11.01 -30.18 9.38
CA GLY A 188 -11.60 -29.71 10.64
C GLY A 188 -11.93 -28.21 10.66
N ARG A 189 -11.38 -27.41 9.74
CA ARG A 189 -11.54 -25.95 9.71
C ARG A 189 -12.01 -25.47 8.33
N PRO A 190 -13.33 -25.42 8.06
CA PRO A 190 -13.87 -25.12 6.73
C PRO A 190 -13.47 -23.73 6.23
N ILE A 191 -13.35 -22.73 7.12
CA ILE A 191 -12.90 -21.39 6.75
C ILE A 191 -11.44 -21.41 6.27
N ALA A 192 -10.57 -22.17 6.94
CA ALA A 192 -9.17 -22.29 6.53
C ALA A 192 -9.05 -22.96 5.16
N MET A 193 -9.83 -24.01 4.91
CA MET A 193 -9.87 -24.67 3.60
C MET A 193 -10.30 -23.71 2.50
N ILE A 194 -11.38 -22.95 2.70
CA ILE A 194 -11.85 -21.95 1.73
C ILE A 194 -10.75 -20.92 1.43
N LEU A 195 -10.10 -20.39 2.47
CA LEU A 195 -9.02 -19.41 2.31
C LEU A 195 -7.84 -19.98 1.53
N VAL A 196 -7.40 -21.21 1.84
CA VAL A 196 -6.30 -21.88 1.11
C VAL A 196 -6.67 -22.11 -0.35
N VAL A 197 -7.90 -22.54 -0.64
CA VAL A 197 -8.38 -22.73 -2.01
C VAL A 197 -8.42 -21.40 -2.77
N VAL A 198 -8.90 -20.32 -2.16
CA VAL A 198 -8.92 -18.99 -2.78
C VAL A 198 -7.50 -18.48 -3.04
N VAL A 199 -6.56 -18.66 -2.11
CA VAL A 199 -5.15 -18.30 -2.29
C VAL A 199 -4.52 -19.14 -3.42
N ALA A 200 -4.75 -20.46 -3.44
CA ALA A 200 -4.26 -21.32 -4.51
C ALA A 200 -4.84 -20.92 -5.87
N ALA A 201 -6.15 -20.67 -5.95
CA ALA A 201 -6.82 -20.25 -7.17
C ALA A 201 -6.32 -18.90 -7.68
N THR A 202 -6.14 -17.91 -6.80
CA THR A 202 -5.59 -16.59 -7.17
C THR A 202 -4.14 -16.69 -7.62
N PHE A 203 -3.33 -17.51 -6.97
CA PHE A 203 -1.93 -17.74 -7.37
C PHE A 203 -1.85 -18.44 -8.74
N ILE A 204 -2.61 -19.51 -8.95
CA ILE A 204 -2.69 -20.23 -10.23
C ILE A 204 -3.18 -19.29 -11.34
N HIS A 205 -4.24 -18.51 -11.08
CA HIS A 205 -4.74 -17.52 -12.03
C HIS A 205 -3.69 -16.44 -12.34
N GLY A 206 -2.87 -16.04 -11.36
CA GLY A 206 -1.77 -15.10 -11.54
C GLY A 206 -0.59 -15.64 -12.35
N LEU A 207 -0.37 -16.97 -12.34
CA LEU A 207 0.68 -17.62 -13.14
C LEU A 207 0.31 -17.79 -14.62
N ILE A 208 -0.98 -17.73 -14.96
CA ILE A 208 -1.43 -17.74 -16.35
C ILE A 208 -0.93 -16.43 -16.99
N PRO A 209 -0.03 -16.47 -17.98
CA PRO A 209 0.55 -15.26 -18.55
C PRO A 209 -0.56 -14.43 -19.18
N ARG A 210 -0.94 -13.34 -18.52
CA ARG A 210 -1.67 -12.27 -19.17
C ARG A 210 -0.74 -11.68 -20.21
N LYS A 211 -1.14 -11.73 -21.48
CA LYS A 211 -0.62 -10.78 -22.46
C LYS A 211 -0.94 -9.39 -21.91
N PHE A 212 0.03 -8.79 -21.24
CA PHE A 212 0.02 -7.36 -20.98
C PHE A 212 -0.07 -6.73 -22.36
N LYS A 213 -1.27 -6.26 -22.72
CA LYS A 213 -1.41 -5.43 -23.91
C LYS A 213 -0.59 -4.19 -23.60
N ASP A 214 0.47 -4.00 -24.37
CA ASP A 214 1.26 -2.78 -24.25
C ASP A 214 0.29 -1.59 -24.35
N PRO A 215 0.42 -0.55 -23.52
CA PRO A 215 -0.42 0.65 -23.63
C PRO A 215 -0.40 1.23 -25.05
N LYS A 216 0.66 0.98 -25.82
CA LYS A 216 0.80 1.36 -27.23
C LYS A 216 -0.06 0.53 -28.20
N ASP A 217 -0.32 -0.74 -27.91
CA ASP A 217 -1.15 -1.63 -28.74
C ASP A 217 -2.66 -1.37 -28.59
N LEU A 218 -3.04 -0.64 -27.54
CA LEU A 218 -4.40 -0.12 -27.33
C LEU A 218 -4.60 1.23 -28.03
N VAL A 219 -3.52 1.99 -28.24
CA VAL A 219 -3.55 3.30 -28.90
C VAL A 219 -3.71 3.16 -30.42
N GLY A 220 -3.05 2.18 -31.05
CA GLY A 220 -3.11 2.00 -32.51
C GLY A 220 -4.43 1.45 -33.07
N LYS A 221 -5.40 1.07 -32.21
CA LYS A 221 -6.74 0.62 -32.64
C LYS A 221 -7.80 1.70 -32.64
N ILE A 222 -7.52 2.86 -32.04
CA ILE A 222 -8.49 3.96 -31.92
C ILE A 222 -8.37 4.91 -33.11
N ASP A 223 -7.27 4.86 -33.86
CA ASP A 223 -7.03 5.74 -35.02
C ASP A 223 -7.57 5.15 -36.35
N THR A 224 -8.33 4.04 -36.30
CA THR A 224 -8.84 3.34 -37.50
C THR A 224 -10.35 3.08 -37.51
N GLU A 225 -11.14 3.68 -36.61
CA GLU A 225 -12.61 3.65 -36.69
C GLU A 225 -13.23 5.05 -36.53
#